data_AF-A0A2H0D2B7-F1
#
_entry.id   AF-A0A2H0D2B7-F1
#
_cell.length_a   1.000
_cell.length_b   1.000
_cell.length_c   1.000
_cell.angle_alpha   90.00
_cell.angle_beta   90.00
_cell.angle_gamma   90.00
#
_symmetry.space_group_name_H-M   'P 1'
#
loop_
_entity.id
_entity.type
_entity.pdbx_description
1 polymer ?
#
loop_
_entity_poly.entity_id
_entity_poly.type
_entity_poly.pdbx_seq_one_letter_code
_entity_poly.pdbx_strand_id
1 'polypeptide(L)'
;METSLAIFDKFKIRRHYDNDKELWYFSVVDIIQALTDQQDFQKARNYWKVLKNRLAKEGSEVVTKCNRLKLTASDGKKYLTDVADPETLLRLVQSVPSPKAEPIKLWLAKVGYERMKEIADPEISLNRARENWQKHGRSQKWIQQRMLGQETRNKLTDYWKEHEIKEGVEFAILTNIIHQEWAGLTIKEHKDLKKIKTQNLRDHMSEAELIFTALAELSTRQIAETMDATGLNENKIAGEKGGMIAKSARLQLEEKTGKSVVTEESFLPPGITKEKKKINQRGEKNHL
;
A
#
# COMPACT_ATOMS: atom_id res chain seq x y z
N MET A 1 -19.87 6.62 -12.87
CA MET A 1 -18.65 7.36 -13.25
C MET A 1 -17.59 6.32 -13.54
N GLU A 2 -17.12 6.22 -14.78
CA GLU A 2 -15.92 5.45 -15.09
C GLU A 2 -14.79 5.94 -14.17
N THR A 3 -14.09 5.03 -13.51
CA THR A 3 -12.94 5.36 -12.67
C THR A 3 -11.95 6.17 -13.50
N SER A 4 -11.41 7.28 -12.99
CA SER A 4 -10.46 8.16 -13.72
C SER A 4 -9.25 7.43 -14.30
N LEU A 5 -8.96 6.22 -13.79
CA LEU A 5 -7.90 5.32 -14.25
C LEU A 5 -8.31 4.42 -15.44
N ALA A 6 -9.60 4.31 -15.77
CA ALA A 6 -10.10 3.49 -16.89
C ALA A 6 -9.61 3.97 -18.26
N ILE A 7 -9.10 5.21 -18.33
CA ILE A 7 -8.48 5.79 -19.52
C ILE A 7 -7.28 4.97 -19.97
N PHE A 8 -6.54 4.38 -19.03
CA PHE A 8 -5.36 3.56 -19.34
C PHE A 8 -5.70 2.13 -19.74
N ASP A 9 -6.91 1.63 -19.47
CA ASP A 9 -7.29 0.24 -19.76
C ASP A 9 -7.35 -0.06 -21.26
N LYS A 10 -7.54 0.96 -22.11
CA LYS A 10 -7.54 0.86 -23.57
C LYS A 10 -6.12 0.86 -24.17
N PHE A 11 -5.10 1.22 -23.39
CA PHE A 11 -3.73 1.41 -23.87
C PHE A 11 -2.77 0.45 -23.18
N LYS A 12 -1.92 -0.22 -23.96
CA LYS A 12 -0.86 -1.05 -23.40
C LYS A 12 0.29 -0.16 -22.92
N ILE A 13 0.30 0.19 -21.64
CA ILE A 13 1.38 0.97 -21.03
C ILE A 13 2.57 0.06 -20.70
N ARG A 14 3.70 0.26 -21.39
CA ARG A 14 4.95 -0.45 -21.08
C ARG A 14 5.51 0.05 -19.76
N ARG A 15 5.96 -0.89 -18.93
CA ARG A 15 6.49 -0.63 -17.58
C ARG A 15 7.70 -1.49 -17.27
N HIS A 16 8.54 -1.01 -16.38
CA HIS A 16 9.71 -1.70 -15.86
C HIS A 16 9.77 -1.50 -14.34
N TYR A 17 10.04 -2.57 -13.60
CA TYR A 17 10.27 -2.49 -12.16
C TYR A 17 11.77 -2.45 -11.90
N ASP A 18 12.23 -1.43 -11.20
CA ASP A 18 13.61 -1.28 -10.73
C ASP A 18 13.69 -1.89 -9.33
N ASN A 19 14.42 -3.00 -9.20
CA ASN A 19 14.55 -3.72 -7.92
C ASN A 19 15.39 -2.94 -6.90
N ASP A 20 16.37 -2.15 -7.34
CA ASP A 20 17.29 -1.47 -6.44
C ASP A 20 16.61 -0.27 -5.78
N LYS A 21 15.71 0.39 -6.53
CA LYS A 21 14.91 1.54 -6.04
C LYS A 21 13.53 1.14 -5.53
N GLU A 22 13.13 -0.11 -5.74
CA GLU A 22 11.76 -0.61 -5.50
C GLU A 22 10.66 0.22 -6.20
N LEU A 23 10.96 0.84 -7.35
CA LEU A 23 10.07 1.74 -8.08
C LEU A 23 9.62 1.18 -9.43
N TRP A 24 8.37 1.48 -9.78
CA TRP A 24 7.86 1.25 -11.13
C TRP A 24 8.10 2.45 -12.03
N TYR A 25 8.71 2.21 -13.19
CA TYR A 25 8.86 3.17 -14.27
C TYR A 25 7.91 2.82 -15.42
N PHE A 26 7.28 3.82 -16.01
CA PHE A 26 6.34 3.67 -17.14
C PHE A 26 6.81 4.49 -18.34
N SER A 27 6.54 3.97 -19.54
CA SER A 27 6.83 4.67 -20.80
C SER A 27 6.08 6.00 -20.87
N VAL A 28 6.82 7.10 -20.94
CA VAL A 28 6.24 8.45 -21.05
C VAL A 28 5.42 8.59 -22.34
N VAL A 29 5.91 8.02 -23.44
CA VAL A 29 5.20 8.10 -24.74
C VAL A 29 3.87 7.35 -24.69
N ASP A 30 3.80 6.21 -24.01
CA ASP A 30 2.56 5.42 -23.91
C ASP A 30 1.54 6.15 -23.02
N ILE A 31 2.00 6.84 -21.98
CA ILE A 31 1.15 7.71 -21.15
C ILE A 31 0.63 8.89 -21.97
N ILE A 32 1.48 9.58 -22.72
CA ILE A 32 1.07 10.66 -23.63
C ILE A 32 0.06 10.15 -24.66
N GLN A 33 0.26 8.94 -25.19
CA GLN A 33 -0.67 8.31 -26.11
C GLN A 33 -2.07 8.17 -25.50
N ALA A 34 -2.15 7.63 -24.28
CA ALA A 34 -3.41 7.48 -23.55
C ALA A 34 -4.06 8.83 -23.22
N LEU A 35 -3.26 9.80 -22.76
CA LEU A 35 -3.74 11.15 -22.42
C LEU A 35 -4.17 11.98 -23.62
N THR A 36 -3.81 11.59 -24.84
CA THR A 36 -4.19 12.29 -26.08
C THR A 36 -5.14 11.48 -26.96
N ASP A 37 -5.59 10.30 -26.50
CA ASP A 37 -6.39 9.32 -27.26
C ASP A 37 -5.81 9.02 -28.66
N GLN A 38 -4.48 9.00 -28.76
CA GLN A 38 -3.80 8.93 -30.05
C GLN A 38 -3.62 7.46 -30.46
N GLN A 39 -4.25 7.04 -31.56
CA GLN A 39 -4.09 5.67 -32.05
C GLN A 39 -2.70 5.41 -32.63
N ASP A 40 -2.08 6.43 -33.23
CA ASP A 40 -0.74 6.32 -33.83
C ASP A 40 0.38 6.67 -32.83
N PHE A 41 1.20 5.66 -32.51
CA PHE A 41 2.35 5.82 -31.63
C PHE A 41 3.35 6.89 -32.09
N GLN A 42 3.55 7.08 -33.40
CA GLN A 42 4.48 8.09 -33.91
C GLN A 42 3.97 9.51 -33.64
N LYS A 43 2.66 9.73 -33.72
CA LYS A 43 2.05 11.01 -33.35
C LYS A 43 2.21 11.30 -31.86
N ALA A 44 2.03 10.29 -31.00
CA ALA A 44 2.29 10.43 -29.56
C ALA A 44 3.77 10.73 -29.25
N ARG A 45 4.70 10.08 -29.97
CA ARG A 45 6.15 10.34 -29.85
C ARG A 45 6.50 11.77 -30.29
N ASN A 46 5.93 12.25 -31.40
CA ASN A 46 6.13 13.62 -31.87
C ASN A 46 5.54 14.64 -30.90
N TYR A 47 4.35 14.37 -30.36
CA TYR A 47 3.75 15.18 -29.30
C TYR A 47 4.68 15.28 -28.08
N TRP A 48 5.20 14.14 -27.60
CA TRP A 48 6.16 14.13 -26.49
C TRP A 48 7.41 14.94 -26.81
N LYS A 49 7.98 14.81 -28.02
CA LYS A 49 9.15 15.60 -28.44
C LYS A 49 8.88 17.11 -28.34
N VAL A 50 7.72 17.57 -28.80
CA VAL A 50 7.33 18.99 -28.73
C VAL A 50 7.08 19.43 -27.29
N LEU A 51 6.33 18.64 -26.51
CA LEU A 51 6.05 18.94 -25.11
C LEU A 51 7.32 18.99 -24.27
N LYS A 52 8.24 18.04 -24.46
CA LYS A 52 9.55 17.99 -23.80
C LYS A 52 10.34 19.27 -24.01
N ASN A 53 10.39 19.78 -25.25
CA ASN A 53 11.07 21.03 -25.56
C ASN A 53 10.40 22.24 -24.90
N ARG A 54 9.06 22.27 -24.83
CA ARG A 54 8.33 23.33 -24.14
C ARG A 54 8.61 23.32 -22.63
N LEU A 55 8.51 22.15 -22.00
CA LEU A 55 8.78 21.96 -20.58
C LEU A 55 10.22 22.36 -20.21
N ALA A 56 11.20 21.99 -21.04
CA ALA A 56 12.59 22.39 -20.82
C ALA A 56 12.77 23.92 -20.90
N LYS A 57 12.10 24.60 -21.84
CA LYS A 57 12.13 26.07 -21.96
C LYS A 57 11.48 26.78 -20.77
N GLU A 58 10.47 26.18 -20.18
CA GLU A 58 9.77 26.69 -18.98
C GLU A 58 10.53 26.38 -17.68
N GLY A 59 11.69 25.71 -17.75
CA GLY A 59 12.46 25.31 -16.56
C GLY A 59 11.85 24.14 -15.79
N SER A 60 10.93 23.38 -16.40
CA SER A 60 10.29 22.25 -15.74
C SER A 60 11.25 21.06 -15.57
N GLU A 61 11.38 20.60 -14.33
CA GLU A 61 12.21 19.43 -13.99
C GLU A 61 11.63 18.09 -14.46
N VAL A 62 10.38 18.04 -14.94
CA VAL A 62 9.73 16.80 -15.41
C VAL A 62 10.59 16.10 -16.46
N VAL A 63 11.21 16.88 -17.35
CA VAL A 63 12.08 16.37 -18.41
C VAL A 63 13.36 15.78 -17.84
N THR A 64 13.94 16.45 -16.85
CA THR A 64 15.18 16.02 -16.17
C THR A 64 14.96 14.77 -15.32
N LYS A 65 13.78 14.64 -14.71
CA LYS A 65 13.37 13.47 -13.92
C LYS A 65 12.95 12.26 -14.78
N CYS A 66 12.83 12.41 -16.10
CA CYS A 66 12.61 11.27 -16.98
C CYS A 66 13.91 10.48 -17.18
N ASN A 67 13.89 9.20 -16.83
CA ASN A 67 14.97 8.27 -17.09
C ASN A 67 14.87 7.67 -18.50
N ARG A 68 15.92 6.96 -18.94
CA ARG A 68 15.89 6.20 -20.20
C ARG A 68 16.19 4.73 -19.95
N LEU A 69 15.20 3.88 -20.22
CA LEU A 69 15.34 2.43 -20.08
C LEU A 69 15.04 1.71 -21.38
N LYS A 70 15.66 0.55 -21.58
CA LYS A 70 15.39 -0.32 -22.73
C LYS A 70 14.08 -1.08 -22.51
N LEU A 71 13.02 -0.66 -23.20
CA LEU A 71 11.70 -1.32 -23.17
C LEU A 71 11.46 -2.11 -24.45
N THR A 72 10.78 -3.25 -24.34
CA THR A 72 10.35 -4.06 -25.48
C THR A 72 9.27 -3.32 -26.28
N ALA A 73 9.45 -3.21 -27.60
CA ALA A 73 8.48 -2.64 -28.52
C ALA A 73 7.59 -3.73 -29.16
N SER A 74 6.66 -3.33 -30.03
CA SER A 74 5.72 -4.24 -30.72
C SER A 74 6.40 -5.25 -31.63
N ASP A 75 7.60 -4.95 -32.12
CA ASP A 75 8.45 -5.83 -32.93
C ASP A 75 9.28 -6.82 -32.09
N GLY A 76 9.10 -6.84 -30.77
CA GLY A 76 9.85 -7.68 -29.84
C GLY A 76 11.28 -7.20 -29.53
N LYS A 77 11.77 -6.16 -30.20
CA LYS A 77 13.10 -5.58 -29.95
C LYS A 77 13.05 -4.59 -28.79
N LYS A 78 14.18 -4.40 -28.11
CA LYS A 78 14.31 -3.46 -26.99
C LYS A 78 14.90 -2.13 -27.45
N TYR A 79 14.22 -1.02 -27.15
CA TYR A 79 14.65 0.33 -27.50
C TYR A 79 14.72 1.23 -26.28
N LEU A 80 15.69 2.14 -26.26
CA LEU A 80 15.75 3.21 -25.26
C LEU A 80 14.49 4.08 -25.36
N THR A 81 13.76 4.15 -24.26
CA THR A 81 12.49 4.87 -24.14
C THR A 81 12.56 5.78 -22.92
N ASP A 82 12.07 7.01 -23.05
CA ASP A 82 11.90 7.92 -21.91
C ASP A 82 10.83 7.31 -20.97
N VAL A 83 11.19 7.11 -19.70
CA VAL A 83 10.35 6.53 -18.66
C VAL A 83 10.32 7.42 -17.42
N ALA A 84 9.23 7.35 -16.66
CA ALA A 84 9.04 8.14 -15.46
C ALA A 84 8.30 7.34 -14.38
N ASP A 85 8.54 7.70 -13.12
CA ASP A 85 7.82 7.16 -11.97
C ASP A 85 6.42 7.80 -11.85
N PRO A 86 5.53 7.28 -10.98
CA PRO A 86 4.18 7.82 -10.84
C PRO A 86 4.13 9.32 -10.50
N GLU A 87 5.00 9.80 -9.62
CA GLU A 87 5.03 11.21 -9.20
C GLU A 87 5.33 12.14 -10.39
N THR A 88 6.38 11.82 -11.15
CA THR A 88 6.77 12.58 -12.35
C THR A 88 5.67 12.53 -13.41
N LEU A 89 4.98 11.39 -13.54
CA LEU A 89 3.84 11.25 -14.47
C LEU A 89 2.63 12.07 -14.04
N LEU A 90 2.29 12.13 -12.75
CA LEU A 90 1.21 13.00 -12.26
C LEU A 90 1.52 14.48 -12.54
N ARG A 91 2.78 14.89 -12.43
CA ARG A 91 3.20 16.25 -12.83
C ARG A 91 3.14 16.46 -14.34
N LEU A 92 3.51 15.46 -15.13
CA LEU A 92 3.43 15.49 -16.60
C LEU A 92 1.98 15.66 -17.08
N VAL A 93 1.03 14.92 -16.51
CA VAL A 93 -0.40 14.97 -16.85
C VAL A 93 -0.92 16.41 -16.84
N GLN A 94 -0.51 17.21 -15.86
CA GLN A 94 -0.92 18.62 -15.74
C GLN A 94 -0.55 19.46 -16.96
N SER A 95 0.55 19.11 -17.63
CA SER A 95 1.11 19.83 -18.78
C SER A 95 0.52 19.39 -20.13
N VAL A 96 -0.37 18.39 -20.14
CA VAL A 96 -1.03 17.89 -21.35
C VAL A 96 -2.40 18.58 -21.51
N PRO A 97 -2.57 19.54 -22.44
CA PRO A 97 -3.87 20.17 -22.72
C PRO A 97 -4.76 19.25 -23.56
N SER A 98 -5.35 18.23 -22.92
CA SER A 98 -6.24 17.28 -23.57
C SER A 98 -7.51 17.06 -22.73
N PRO A 99 -8.71 16.99 -23.35
CA PRO A 99 -9.94 16.59 -22.66
C PRO A 99 -9.84 15.24 -21.95
N LYS A 100 -8.94 14.34 -22.40
CA LYS A 100 -8.71 13.05 -21.75
C LYS A 100 -7.81 13.14 -20.52
N ALA A 101 -6.98 14.17 -20.44
CA ALA A 101 -6.22 14.42 -19.21
C ALA A 101 -7.12 15.04 -18.12
N GLU A 102 -8.19 15.74 -18.51
CA GLU A 102 -9.03 16.52 -17.60
C GLU A 102 -9.61 15.71 -16.42
N PRO A 103 -10.15 14.48 -16.58
CA PRO A 103 -10.62 13.70 -15.45
C PRO A 103 -9.53 13.43 -14.39
N ILE A 104 -8.28 13.24 -14.82
CA ILE A 104 -7.14 13.03 -13.91
C ILE A 104 -6.75 14.35 -13.24
N LYS A 105 -6.79 15.48 -13.97
CA LYS A 105 -6.52 16.80 -13.40
C LYS A 105 -7.56 17.19 -12.34
N LEU A 106 -8.85 16.99 -12.63
CA LEU A 106 -9.93 17.20 -11.66
C LEU A 106 -9.77 16.30 -10.44
N TRP A 107 -9.38 15.04 -10.65
CA TRP A 107 -9.07 14.14 -9.54
C TRP A 107 -7.89 14.66 -8.70
N LEU A 108 -6.79 15.11 -9.32
CA LEU A 108 -5.64 15.71 -8.62
C LEU A 108 -6.03 16.98 -7.86
N ALA A 109 -6.86 17.85 -8.45
CA ALA A 109 -7.37 19.05 -7.79
C ALA A 109 -8.25 18.70 -6.58
N LYS A 110 -9.13 17.70 -6.72
CA LYS A 110 -9.94 17.18 -5.62
C LYS A 110 -9.07 16.62 -4.49
N VAL A 111 -8.10 15.77 -4.79
CA VAL A 111 -7.18 15.20 -3.79
C VAL A 111 -6.36 16.30 -3.11
N GLY A 112 -5.88 17.30 -3.86
CA GLY A 112 -5.17 18.45 -3.30
C GLY A 112 -6.05 19.24 -2.32
N TYR A 113 -7.31 19.50 -2.69
CA TYR A 113 -8.26 20.20 -1.83
C TYR A 113 -8.65 19.38 -0.58
N GLU A 114 -8.89 18.07 -0.74
CA GLU A 114 -9.12 17.16 0.39
C GLU A 114 -7.93 17.18 1.36
N ARG A 115 -6.69 17.21 0.84
CA ARG A 115 -5.49 17.30 1.68
C ARG A 115 -5.42 18.62 2.44
N MET A 116 -5.80 19.74 1.84
CA MET A 116 -5.90 21.02 2.55
C MET A 116 -6.94 20.98 3.67
N LYS A 117 -8.10 20.35 3.43
CA LYS A 117 -9.11 20.15 4.48
C LYS A 117 -8.61 19.30 5.63
N GLU A 118 -7.87 18.23 5.34
CA GLU A 118 -7.26 17.38 6.39
C GLU A 118 -6.22 18.09 7.23
N ILE A 119 -5.53 19.09 6.68
CA ILE A 119 -4.59 19.92 7.44
C ILE A 119 -5.36 20.82 8.42
N ALA A 120 -6.48 21.38 7.97
CA ALA A 120 -7.33 22.23 8.80
C ALA A 120 -8.14 21.43 9.84
N ASP A 121 -8.59 20.24 9.47
CA ASP A 121 -9.36 19.31 10.30
C ASP A 121 -8.80 17.88 10.16
N PRO A 122 -7.88 17.48 11.06
CA PRO A 122 -7.27 16.15 11.04
C PRO A 122 -8.27 15.00 11.17
N GLU A 123 -9.47 15.20 11.73
CA GLU A 123 -10.47 14.14 11.90
C GLU A 123 -10.94 13.59 10.53
N ILE A 124 -10.95 14.44 9.51
CA ILE A 124 -11.27 14.05 8.12
C ILE A 124 -10.36 12.90 7.66
N SER A 125 -9.08 12.92 8.05
CA SER A 125 -8.13 11.88 7.66
C SER A 125 -8.46 10.52 8.30
N LEU A 126 -8.94 10.50 9.54
CA LEU A 126 -9.42 9.30 10.23
C LEU A 126 -10.69 8.76 9.59
N ASN A 127 -11.64 9.65 9.27
CA ASN A 127 -12.88 9.26 8.60
C ASN A 127 -12.63 8.72 7.20
N ARG A 128 -11.69 9.31 6.43
CA ARG A 128 -11.24 8.77 5.15
C ARG A 128 -10.61 7.38 5.28
N ALA A 129 -9.80 7.14 6.32
CA ALA A 129 -9.24 5.82 6.58
C ALA A 129 -10.33 4.77 6.85
N ARG A 130 -11.34 5.12 7.66
CA ARG A 130 -12.52 4.26 7.90
C ARG A 130 -13.27 3.94 6.61
N GLU A 131 -13.60 4.96 5.82
CA GLU A 131 -14.26 4.78 4.53
C GLU A 131 -13.46 3.90 3.57
N ASN A 132 -12.13 4.06 3.53
CA ASN A 132 -11.27 3.25 2.68
C ASN A 132 -11.36 1.79 3.08
N TRP A 133 -11.25 1.44 4.37
CA TRP A 133 -11.44 0.06 4.80
C TRP A 133 -12.86 -0.47 4.55
N GLN A 134 -13.89 0.35 4.71
CA GLN A 134 -15.26 -0.02 4.34
C GLN A 134 -15.39 -0.33 2.85
N LYS A 135 -14.76 0.45 1.97
CA LYS A 135 -14.71 0.20 0.51
C LYS A 135 -13.93 -1.08 0.17
N HIS A 136 -12.97 -1.48 1.01
CA HIS A 136 -12.33 -2.80 0.94
C HIS A 136 -13.18 -3.91 1.60
N GLY A 137 -14.43 -3.57 1.97
CA GLY A 137 -15.48 -4.42 2.54
C GLY A 137 -15.23 -4.89 3.98
N ARG A 138 -14.41 -4.16 4.74
CA ARG A 138 -14.20 -4.46 6.17
C ARG A 138 -15.43 -4.13 7.00
N SER A 139 -15.70 -4.97 8.00
CA SER A 139 -16.78 -4.72 8.96
C SER A 139 -16.43 -3.55 9.88
N GLN A 140 -17.45 -2.85 10.39
CA GLN A 140 -17.21 -1.74 11.34
C GLN A 140 -16.45 -2.20 12.58
N LYS A 141 -16.77 -3.41 13.08
CA LYS A 141 -16.09 -4.02 14.23
C LYS A 141 -14.61 -4.22 13.95
N TRP A 142 -14.26 -4.77 12.78
CA TRP A 142 -12.87 -4.94 12.37
C TRP A 142 -12.14 -3.60 12.25
N ILE A 143 -12.79 -2.58 11.66
CA ILE A 143 -12.21 -1.24 11.49
C ILE A 143 -11.91 -0.59 12.85
N GLN A 144 -12.85 -0.67 13.80
CA GLN A 144 -12.66 -0.15 15.15
C GLN A 144 -11.46 -0.83 15.83
N GLN A 145 -11.36 -2.16 15.75
CA GLN A 145 -10.21 -2.89 16.30
C GLN A 145 -8.90 -2.51 15.62
N ARG A 146 -8.90 -2.35 14.29
CA ARG A 146 -7.72 -1.95 13.53
C ARG A 146 -7.24 -0.55 13.91
N MET A 147 -8.16 0.39 14.15
CA MET A 147 -7.84 1.76 14.60
C MET A 147 -7.29 1.75 16.02
N LEU A 148 -7.93 1.03 16.95
CA LEU A 148 -7.44 0.90 18.31
C LEU A 148 -6.04 0.27 18.35
N GLY A 149 -5.82 -0.79 17.57
CA GLY A 149 -4.50 -1.42 17.45
C GLY A 149 -3.43 -0.50 16.85
N GLN A 150 -3.81 0.48 16.01
CA GLN A 150 -2.87 1.50 15.53
C GLN A 150 -2.43 2.42 16.67
N GLU A 151 -3.37 2.86 17.51
CA GLU A 151 -3.08 3.69 18.68
C GLU A 151 -2.20 2.96 19.71
N THR A 152 -2.52 1.70 20.02
CA THR A 152 -1.71 0.88 20.92
C THR A 152 -0.27 0.73 20.43
N ARG A 153 -0.10 0.48 19.12
CA ARG A 153 1.22 0.40 18.51
C ARG A 153 1.96 1.74 18.56
N ASN A 154 1.28 2.84 18.24
CA ASN A 154 1.89 4.17 18.25
C ASN A 154 2.48 4.48 19.64
N LYS A 155 1.70 4.27 20.70
CA LYS A 155 2.18 4.45 22.09
C LYS A 155 3.41 3.60 22.43
N LEU A 156 3.44 2.35 21.97
CA LEU A 156 4.61 1.49 22.18
C LEU A 156 5.84 2.02 21.40
N THR A 157 5.64 2.43 20.15
CA THR A 157 6.74 2.99 19.36
C THR A 157 7.20 4.34 19.85
N ASP A 158 6.32 5.18 20.39
CA ASP A 158 6.66 6.47 20.99
C ASP A 158 7.55 6.26 22.22
N TYR A 159 7.16 5.31 23.09
CA TYR A 159 8.02 4.88 24.20
C TYR A 159 9.42 4.48 23.72
N TRP A 160 9.51 3.63 22.68
CA TRP A 160 10.81 3.24 22.11
C TRP A 160 11.65 4.40 21.59
N LYS A 161 11.03 5.40 20.94
CA LYS A 161 11.75 6.59 20.45
C LYS A 161 12.38 7.38 21.59
N GLU A 162 11.67 7.46 22.71
CA GLU A 162 12.11 8.18 23.90
C GLU A 162 13.18 7.41 24.71
N HIS A 163 13.34 6.09 24.46
CA HIS A 163 14.21 5.19 25.23
C HIS A 163 15.33 4.55 24.37
N GLU A 164 15.96 5.36 23.53
CA GLU A 164 17.18 5.02 22.76
C GLU A 164 17.04 3.87 21.76
N ILE A 165 15.83 3.58 21.27
CA ILE A 165 15.63 2.61 20.19
C ILE A 165 15.65 3.31 18.83
N LYS A 166 16.43 2.78 17.90
CA LYS A 166 16.52 3.31 16.53
C LYS A 166 15.33 2.88 15.68
N GLU A 167 14.67 3.87 15.07
CA GLU A 167 13.60 3.61 14.11
C GLU A 167 14.09 2.74 12.93
N GLY A 168 13.18 1.95 12.38
CA GLY A 168 13.47 1.02 11.28
C GLY A 168 13.88 -0.37 11.78
N VAL A 169 15.18 -0.66 11.83
CA VAL A 169 15.68 -2.03 12.06
C VAL A 169 15.34 -2.53 13.47
N GLU A 170 15.58 -1.73 14.51
CA GLU A 170 15.34 -2.17 15.89
C GLU A 170 13.84 -2.28 16.19
N PHE A 171 13.01 -1.40 15.62
CA PHE A 171 11.55 -1.52 15.69
C PHE A 171 11.07 -2.82 15.04
N ALA A 172 11.63 -3.20 13.89
CA ALA A 172 11.27 -4.44 13.21
C ALA A 172 11.66 -5.67 14.05
N ILE A 173 12.83 -5.64 14.71
CA ILE A 173 13.29 -6.70 15.61
C ILE A 173 12.31 -6.86 16.78
N LEU A 174 12.04 -5.78 17.51
CA LEU A 174 11.15 -5.81 18.68
C LEU A 174 9.72 -6.21 18.31
N THR A 175 9.19 -5.66 17.22
CA THR A 175 7.86 -6.03 16.71
C THR A 175 7.79 -7.52 16.38
N ASN A 176 8.84 -8.07 15.76
CA ASN A 176 8.85 -9.49 15.41
C ASN A 176 8.98 -10.39 16.64
N ILE A 177 9.73 -9.99 17.67
CA ILE A 177 9.82 -10.71 18.95
C ILE A 177 8.45 -10.77 19.62
N ILE A 178 7.81 -9.62 19.81
CA ILE A 178 6.47 -9.56 20.43
C ILE A 178 5.49 -10.45 19.67
N HIS A 179 5.50 -10.34 18.33
CA HIS A 179 4.63 -11.10 17.45
C HIS A 179 4.88 -12.61 17.54
N GLN A 180 6.14 -13.03 17.50
CA GLN A 180 6.54 -14.42 17.61
C GLN A 180 6.15 -15.02 18.96
N GLU A 181 6.29 -14.27 20.04
CA GLU A 181 5.96 -14.76 21.37
C GLU A 181 4.47 -15.04 21.53
N TRP A 182 3.59 -14.13 21.11
CA TRP A 182 2.15 -14.36 21.27
C TRP A 182 1.59 -15.34 20.23
N ALA A 183 2.01 -15.23 18.97
CA ALA A 183 1.46 -16.00 17.85
C ALA A 183 2.13 -17.36 17.65
N GLY A 184 3.36 -17.54 18.14
CA GLY A 184 4.19 -18.72 17.86
C GLY A 184 4.77 -18.76 16.44
N LEU A 185 4.64 -17.66 15.68
CA LEU A 185 5.13 -17.51 14.31
C LEU A 185 5.74 -16.12 14.16
N THR A 186 6.83 -16.01 13.41
CA THR A 186 7.34 -14.71 12.96
C THR A 186 6.33 -14.00 12.05
N ILE A 187 6.50 -12.69 11.85
CA ILE A 187 5.64 -11.92 10.93
C ILE A 187 5.70 -12.49 9.52
N LYS A 188 6.89 -12.95 9.09
CA LYS A 188 7.09 -13.55 7.76
C LYS A 188 6.34 -14.87 7.63
N GLU A 189 6.50 -15.78 8.58
CA GLU A 189 5.79 -17.06 8.58
C GLU A 189 4.27 -16.85 8.64
N HIS A 190 3.80 -15.86 9.40
CA HIS A 190 2.38 -15.56 9.47
C HIS A 190 1.84 -14.96 8.15
N LYS A 191 2.64 -14.14 7.45
CA LYS A 191 2.31 -13.69 6.09
C LYS A 191 2.24 -14.86 5.10
N ASP A 192 3.19 -15.80 5.19
CA ASP A 192 3.22 -17.00 4.34
C ASP A 192 2.01 -17.90 4.62
N LEU A 193 1.64 -18.08 5.90
CA LEU A 193 0.45 -18.82 6.35
C LEU A 193 -0.83 -18.24 5.72
N LYS A 194 -0.95 -16.91 5.68
CA LYS A 194 -2.09 -16.21 5.06
C LYS A 194 -1.94 -15.98 3.55
N LYS A 195 -0.88 -16.52 2.92
CA LYS A 195 -0.60 -16.43 1.48
C LYS A 195 -0.48 -14.99 0.97
N ILE A 196 0.05 -14.09 1.78
CA ILE A 196 0.27 -12.67 1.44
C ILE A 196 1.77 -12.37 1.27
N LYS A 197 2.12 -11.62 0.22
CA LYS A 197 3.52 -11.28 -0.09
C LYS A 197 3.89 -9.88 0.41
N THR A 198 3.29 -8.86 -0.20
CA THR A 198 3.64 -7.45 0.02
C THR A 198 2.63 -6.71 0.93
N GLN A 199 1.48 -7.33 1.21
CA GLN A 199 0.40 -6.70 1.97
C GLN A 199 0.74 -6.63 3.47
N ASN A 200 0.10 -5.69 4.17
CA ASN A 200 0.23 -5.55 5.61
C ASN A 200 -0.46 -6.72 6.32
N LEU A 201 0.25 -7.44 7.20
CA LEU A 201 -0.29 -8.62 7.88
C LEU A 201 -1.55 -8.30 8.71
N ARG A 202 -1.57 -7.16 9.42
CA ARG A 202 -2.71 -6.77 10.29
C ARG A 202 -3.97 -6.53 9.49
N ASP A 203 -3.83 -6.10 8.24
CA ASP A 203 -4.98 -5.96 7.35
C ASP A 203 -5.52 -7.33 6.92
N HIS A 204 -4.87 -8.45 7.21
CA HIS A 204 -5.36 -9.79 6.87
C HIS A 204 -5.65 -10.65 8.11
N MET A 205 -5.43 -10.09 9.30
CA MET A 205 -5.76 -10.70 10.59
C MET A 205 -7.27 -10.67 10.86
N SER A 206 -7.75 -11.73 11.49
CA SER A 206 -9.06 -11.82 12.13
C SER A 206 -9.17 -10.86 13.30
N GLU A 207 -10.39 -10.67 13.80
CA GLU A 207 -10.64 -9.84 14.98
C GLU A 207 -9.84 -10.33 16.20
N ALA A 208 -9.80 -11.65 16.44
CA ALA A 208 -9.07 -12.22 17.55
C ALA A 208 -7.56 -11.94 17.42
N GLU A 209 -6.98 -12.15 16.24
CA GLU A 209 -5.56 -11.86 15.98
C GLU A 209 -5.21 -10.38 16.21
N LEU A 210 -6.10 -9.45 15.83
CA LEU A 210 -5.92 -8.02 16.12
C LEU A 210 -5.96 -7.72 17.62
N ILE A 211 -6.89 -8.34 18.36
CA ILE A 211 -7.00 -8.17 19.82
C ILE A 211 -5.76 -8.72 20.53
N PHE A 212 -5.29 -9.92 20.17
CA PHE A 212 -4.09 -10.49 20.78
C PHE A 212 -2.82 -9.72 20.42
N THR A 213 -2.73 -9.19 19.19
CA THR A 213 -1.65 -8.27 18.81
C THR A 213 -1.65 -7.03 19.71
N ALA A 214 -2.81 -6.38 19.88
CA ALA A 214 -2.92 -5.20 20.72
C ALA A 214 -2.63 -5.52 22.20
N LEU A 215 -3.06 -6.68 22.71
CA LEU A 215 -2.75 -7.12 24.07
C LEU A 215 -1.25 -7.31 24.27
N ALA A 216 -0.56 -7.93 23.31
CA ALA A 216 0.89 -8.14 23.36
C ALA A 216 1.64 -6.80 23.36
N GLU A 217 1.25 -5.88 22.48
CA GLU A 217 1.86 -4.54 22.38
C GLU A 217 1.60 -3.69 23.64
N LEU A 218 0.36 -3.69 24.14
CA LEU A 218 0.00 -2.99 25.37
C LEU A 218 0.79 -3.52 26.56
N SER A 219 0.86 -4.85 26.70
CA SER A 219 1.57 -5.50 27.80
C SER A 219 3.07 -5.23 27.73
N THR A 220 3.65 -5.27 26.52
CA THR A 220 5.05 -4.93 26.30
C THR A 220 5.35 -3.51 26.75
N ARG A 221 4.55 -2.52 26.34
CA ARG A 221 4.75 -1.12 26.74
C ARG A 221 4.68 -0.96 28.25
N GLN A 222 3.65 -1.52 28.89
CA GLN A 222 3.47 -1.41 30.34
C GLN A 222 4.64 -2.04 31.12
N ILE A 223 5.16 -3.17 30.64
CA ILE A 223 6.33 -3.82 31.23
C ILE A 223 7.59 -2.99 31.01
N ALA A 224 7.78 -2.45 29.80
CA ALA A 224 8.91 -1.57 29.49
C ALA A 224 8.91 -0.33 30.39
N GLU A 225 7.76 0.35 30.52
CA GLU A 225 7.56 1.49 31.43
C GLU A 225 7.84 1.13 32.89
N THR A 226 7.42 -0.05 33.34
CA THR A 226 7.67 -0.51 34.71
C THR A 226 9.16 -0.81 34.96
N MET A 227 9.85 -1.29 33.94
CA MET A 227 11.27 -1.63 34.00
C MET A 227 12.19 -0.43 33.72
N ASP A 228 11.63 0.70 33.29
CA ASP A 228 12.37 1.83 32.70
C ASP A 228 13.33 1.38 31.57
N ALA A 229 12.82 0.47 30.73
CA ALA A 229 13.63 -0.27 29.77
C ALA A 229 14.24 0.64 28.71
N THR A 230 15.57 0.74 28.71
CA THR A 230 16.33 1.60 27.78
C THR A 230 17.18 0.76 26.83
N GLY A 231 17.20 1.15 25.55
CA GLY A 231 17.95 0.47 24.51
C GLY A 231 17.39 -0.92 24.17
N LEU A 232 17.99 -1.52 23.14
CA LEU A 232 17.42 -2.70 22.49
C LEU A 232 17.31 -3.92 23.41
N ASN A 233 18.31 -4.18 24.26
CA ASN A 233 18.37 -5.43 25.03
C ASN A 233 17.29 -5.50 26.11
N GLU A 234 17.04 -4.40 26.81
CA GLU A 234 16.00 -4.35 27.85
C GLU A 234 14.60 -4.38 27.22
N ASN A 235 14.43 -3.68 26.09
CA ASN A 235 13.16 -3.70 25.35
C ASN A 235 12.86 -5.05 24.72
N LYS A 236 13.87 -5.87 24.39
CA LYS A 236 13.65 -7.28 23.99
C LYS A 236 13.04 -8.07 25.14
N ILE A 237 13.55 -7.93 26.36
CA ILE A 237 13.04 -8.61 27.54
C ILE A 237 11.59 -8.17 27.82
N ALA A 238 11.30 -6.87 27.72
CA ALA A 238 9.94 -6.35 27.85
C ALA A 238 9.01 -6.92 26.76
N GLY A 239 9.48 -7.00 25.52
CA GLY A 239 8.76 -7.58 24.40
C GLY A 239 8.47 -9.07 24.56
N GLU A 240 9.43 -9.83 25.09
CA GLU A 240 9.26 -11.25 25.37
C GLU A 240 8.20 -11.49 26.43
N LYS A 241 8.29 -10.77 27.56
CA LYS A 241 7.32 -10.86 28.65
C LYS A 241 5.93 -10.41 28.21
N GLY A 242 5.84 -9.31 27.47
CA GLY A 242 4.58 -8.78 26.96
C GLY A 242 3.89 -9.72 25.96
N GLY A 243 4.68 -10.30 25.04
CA GLY A 243 4.20 -11.33 24.13
C GLY A 243 3.74 -12.60 24.86
N MET A 244 4.45 -13.03 25.91
CA MET A 244 4.09 -14.20 26.71
C MET A 244 2.77 -14.05 27.46
N ILE A 245 2.42 -12.83 27.91
CA ILE A 245 1.10 -12.55 28.50
C ILE A 245 -0.01 -12.81 27.47
N ALA A 246 0.14 -12.25 26.27
CA ALA A 246 -0.82 -12.46 25.19
C ALA A 246 -0.87 -13.93 24.74
N LYS A 247 0.28 -14.62 24.71
CA LYS A 247 0.37 -16.08 24.46
C LYS A 247 -0.45 -16.86 25.47
N SER A 248 -0.29 -16.57 26.75
CA SER A 248 -0.99 -17.25 27.85
C SER A 248 -2.50 -17.05 27.75
N ALA A 249 -2.94 -15.82 27.47
CA ALA A 249 -4.35 -15.52 27.24
C ALA A 249 -4.90 -16.23 25.98
N ARG A 250 -4.09 -16.30 24.90
CA ARG A 250 -4.46 -17.01 23.68
C ARG A 250 -4.68 -18.49 23.94
N LEU A 251 -3.70 -19.16 24.56
CA LEU A 251 -3.77 -20.59 24.83
C LEU A 251 -4.98 -20.94 25.73
N GLN A 252 -5.26 -20.12 26.75
CA GLN A 252 -6.45 -20.32 27.59
C GLN A 252 -7.74 -20.19 26.79
N LEU A 253 -7.84 -19.20 25.89
CA LEU A 253 -9.02 -19.05 25.03
C LEU A 253 -9.18 -20.23 24.07
N GLU A 254 -8.09 -20.66 23.43
CA GLU A 254 -8.08 -21.80 22.51
C GLU A 254 -8.47 -23.09 23.22
N GLU A 255 -7.99 -23.32 24.44
CA GLU A 255 -8.35 -24.47 25.28
C GLU A 255 -9.85 -24.50 25.58
N LYS A 256 -10.45 -23.35 25.96
CA LYS A 256 -11.88 -23.29 26.32
C LYS A 256 -12.81 -23.31 25.12
N THR A 257 -12.36 -22.84 23.96
CA THR A 257 -13.20 -22.72 22.76
C THR A 257 -12.99 -23.86 21.76
N GLY A 258 -11.87 -24.60 21.86
CA GLY A 258 -11.45 -25.60 20.88
C GLY A 258 -11.09 -25.02 19.50
N LYS A 259 -10.94 -23.70 19.39
CA LYS A 259 -10.66 -23.00 18.12
C LYS A 259 -9.33 -22.28 18.21
N SER A 260 -8.48 -22.43 17.21
CA SER A 260 -7.23 -21.67 17.13
C SER A 260 -7.50 -20.20 16.77
N VAL A 261 -6.76 -19.30 17.42
CA VAL A 261 -6.79 -17.86 17.15
C VAL A 261 -5.98 -17.52 15.91
N VAL A 262 -4.82 -18.15 15.73
CA VAL A 262 -3.95 -17.93 14.57
C VAL A 262 -4.38 -18.87 13.45
N THR A 263 -4.87 -18.32 12.35
CA THR A 263 -5.47 -19.11 11.27
C THR A 263 -4.92 -18.74 9.89
N GLU A 264 -5.03 -19.66 8.94
CA GLU A 264 -4.72 -19.41 7.52
C GLU A 264 -5.71 -18.45 6.85
N GLU A 265 -6.86 -18.18 7.49
CA GLU A 265 -7.90 -17.34 6.91
C GLU A 265 -7.42 -15.89 6.83
N SER A 266 -7.33 -15.40 5.59
CA SER A 266 -7.17 -13.97 5.33
C SER A 266 -8.56 -13.32 5.37
N PHE A 267 -8.80 -12.45 6.35
CA PHE A 267 -10.12 -11.87 6.60
C PHE A 267 -10.46 -10.71 5.64
N LEU A 268 -10.39 -10.95 4.33
CA LEU A 268 -11.11 -10.14 3.35
C LEU A 268 -12.56 -10.64 3.33
N PRO A 269 -13.57 -9.75 3.35
CA PRO A 269 -14.97 -10.18 3.18
C PRO A 269 -15.13 -11.04 1.92
N PRO A 270 -16.05 -12.03 1.93
CA PRO A 270 -16.43 -12.73 0.71
C PRO A 270 -17.15 -11.77 -0.26
N GLY A 271 -16.37 -11.16 -1.15
CA GLY A 271 -16.82 -10.29 -2.24
C GLY A 271 -15.69 -9.33 -2.61
N ILE A 272 -14.81 -9.68 -3.55
CA ILE A 272 -14.85 -9.23 -4.96
C ILE A 272 -14.15 -10.26 -5.90
N THR A 273 -13.67 -11.39 -5.38
CA THR A 273 -12.90 -12.38 -6.18
C THR A 273 -13.75 -13.26 -7.10
N LYS A 274 -15.09 -13.30 -6.94
CA LYS A 274 -15.95 -14.20 -7.74
C LYS A 274 -16.61 -13.59 -8.99
N GLU A 275 -16.59 -12.28 -9.18
CA GLU A 275 -17.25 -11.67 -10.36
C GLU A 275 -16.34 -11.49 -11.58
N LYS A 276 -15.01 -11.46 -11.44
CA LYS A 276 -14.12 -11.35 -12.60
C LYS A 276 -13.98 -12.64 -13.42
N LYS A 277 -14.41 -13.80 -12.90
CA LYS A 277 -14.36 -15.08 -13.65
C LYS A 277 -15.58 -15.34 -14.55
N LYS A 278 -16.69 -14.60 -14.41
CA LYS A 278 -17.91 -14.84 -15.22
C LYS A 278 -18.00 -13.97 -16.48
N ILE A 279 -17.18 -12.93 -16.64
CA ILE A 279 -17.20 -12.07 -17.84
C ILE A 279 -16.38 -12.70 -18.98
N ASN A 280 -15.35 -13.50 -18.68
CA ASN A 280 -14.51 -14.15 -19.70
C ASN A 280 -15.09 -15.45 -20.31
N GLN A 281 -16.28 -15.91 -19.91
CA GLN A 281 -16.89 -17.14 -20.46
C GLN A 281 -18.15 -16.90 -21.30
N ARG A 282 -18.61 -15.65 -21.45
CA ARG A 282 -19.75 -15.30 -22.31
C ARG A 282 -19.38 -14.67 -23.65
N GLY A 283 -18.09 -14.46 -23.93
CA GLY A 283 -17.59 -13.87 -25.18
C GLY A 283 -17.23 -14.87 -26.30
N GLU A 284 -17.23 -16.19 -26.04
CA GLU A 284 -16.77 -17.20 -27.01
C GLU A 284 -17.90 -18.03 -27.65
N LYS A 285 -19.15 -17.61 -27.53
CA LYS A 285 -20.25 -18.23 -28.29
C LYS A 285 -21.09 -17.14 -28.93
N ASN A 286 -20.69 -16.74 -30.13
CA ASN A 286 -21.57 -16.38 -31.27
C ASN A 286 -20.70 -15.89 -32.44
N HIS A 287 -20.12 -16.85 -33.17
CA HIS A 287 -19.77 -16.69 -34.57
C HIS A 287 -20.38 -17.86 -35.34
N LEU A 288 -21.58 -17.61 -35.87
CA LEU A 288 -22.11 -18.11 -37.14
C LEU A 288 -22.95 -16.96 -37.71
#